data_AF-A0A841T645-F1
#
_entry.id   AF-A0A841T645-F1
#
_cell.length_a   1.000
_cell.length_b   1.000
_cell.length_c   1.000
_cell.angle_alpha   90.00
_cell.angle_beta   90.00
_cell.angle_gamma   90.00
#
_symmetry.space_group_name_H-M   'P 1'
#
loop_
_entity.id
_entity.type
_entity.pdbx_description
1 polymer ?
#
loop_
_entity_poly.entity_id
_entity_poly.type
_entity_poly.pdbx_seq_one_letter_code
_entity_poly.pdbx_strand_id
1 'polypeptide(L)'
;MKRPGLAAVLLLLANAFFVFVVDIVTIKPHRISGNGNPGIAALAIGWLLLAALGFFYWIRLSRWKRSRRTDSVLFFVSIGVLGAALRLEHLHIAELLDALGGGVGDPESRIYRFGFLNQYTNTFYYNGYLIAAVVAILSAIGSGTRWLAPRDRSAAKASNSAE
;
A
#
# COMPACT_ATOMS: atom_id res chain seq x y z
N MET A 1 11.37 15.26 -23.51
CA MET A 1 10.44 15.46 -22.36
C MET A 1 10.11 14.13 -21.70
N LYS A 2 10.69 13.81 -20.54
CA LYS A 2 10.31 12.60 -19.78
C LYS A 2 8.87 12.80 -19.27
N ARG A 3 7.90 12.06 -19.79
CA ARG A 3 6.50 12.09 -19.31
C ARG A 3 6.51 11.80 -17.82
N PRO A 4 6.26 12.78 -16.95
CA PRO A 4 6.48 12.60 -15.53
C PRO A 4 5.60 11.44 -15.01
N GLY A 5 4.38 11.24 -15.52
CA GLY A 5 3.51 10.12 -15.11
C GLY A 5 4.08 8.72 -15.34
N LEU A 6 4.97 8.54 -16.34
CA LEU A 6 5.43 7.22 -16.75
C LEU A 6 6.19 6.49 -15.64
N ALA A 7 7.06 7.19 -14.89
CA ALA A 7 7.84 6.56 -13.82
C ALA A 7 6.96 6.00 -12.70
N ALA A 8 5.92 6.74 -12.28
CA ALA A 8 5.00 6.27 -11.25
C ALA A 8 4.17 5.07 -11.75
N VAL A 9 3.75 5.08 -13.02
CA VAL A 9 3.04 3.94 -13.64
C VAL A 9 3.95 2.72 -13.73
N LEU A 10 5.21 2.89 -14.18
CA LEU A 10 6.17 1.80 -14.23
C LEU A 10 6.48 1.22 -12.84
N LEU A 11 6.60 2.08 -11.82
CA LEU A 11 6.76 1.62 -10.44
C LEU A 11 5.53 0.86 -9.93
N LEU A 12 4.31 1.32 -10.27
CA LEU A 12 3.08 0.61 -9.92
C LEU A 12 3.02 -0.77 -10.60
N LEU A 13 3.35 -0.84 -11.90
CA LEU A 13 3.41 -2.10 -12.64
C LEU A 13 4.48 -3.03 -12.09
N ALA A 14 5.64 -2.50 -11.69
CA ALA A 14 6.71 -3.27 -11.05
C ALA A 14 6.26 -3.83 -9.68
N ASN A 15 5.56 -3.04 -8.87
CA ASN A 15 4.99 -3.52 -7.61
C ASN A 15 3.94 -4.62 -7.87
N ALA A 16 3.04 -4.42 -8.84
CA ALA A 16 2.05 -5.43 -9.21
C ALA A 16 2.72 -6.73 -9.70
N PHE A 17 3.76 -6.62 -10.53
CA PHE A 17 4.58 -7.77 -10.94
C PHE A 17 5.19 -8.49 -9.73
N PHE A 18 5.72 -7.74 -8.76
CA PHE A 18 6.31 -8.32 -7.56
C PHE A 18 5.30 -8.99 -6.63
N VAL A 19 4.02 -8.58 -6.63
CA VAL A 19 2.96 -9.35 -5.96
C VAL A 19 2.87 -10.76 -6.54
N PHE A 20 2.89 -10.90 -7.87
CA PHE A 20 2.88 -12.22 -8.51
C PHE A 20 4.17 -13.00 -8.23
N VAL A 21 5.33 -12.34 -8.28
CA VAL A 21 6.61 -13.00 -7.97
C VAL A 21 6.58 -13.54 -6.53
N VAL A 22 6.17 -12.72 -5.56
CA VAL A 22 6.04 -13.14 -4.15
C VAL A 22 5.07 -14.30 -4.03
N ASP A 23 3.90 -14.26 -4.69
CA ASP A 23 2.94 -15.38 -4.61
C ASP A 23 3.50 -16.69 -5.18
N ILE A 24 4.24 -16.63 -6.30
CA ILE A 24 4.85 -17.80 -6.95
C ILE A 24 5.94 -18.43 -6.07
N VAL A 25 6.78 -17.61 -5.44
CA VAL A 25 7.87 -18.10 -4.58
C VAL A 25 7.40 -18.44 -3.16
N THR A 26 6.16 -18.09 -2.81
CA THR A 26 5.54 -18.47 -1.54
C THR A 26 5.13 -19.93 -1.61
N ILE A 27 5.62 -20.72 -0.66
CA ILE A 27 5.24 -22.14 -0.58
C ILE A 27 3.79 -22.19 -0.13
N LYS A 28 2.96 -22.94 -0.86
CA LYS A 28 1.55 -23.10 -0.50
C LYS A 28 1.42 -24.03 0.71
N PRO A 29 0.44 -23.82 1.61
CA PRO A 29 0.31 -24.60 2.85
C PRO A 29 0.30 -26.11 2.63
N HIS A 30 -0.22 -26.63 1.52
CA HIS A 30 -0.30 -28.07 1.22
C HIS A 30 1.03 -28.73 0.78
N ARG A 31 2.13 -27.97 0.64
CA ARG A 31 3.46 -28.50 0.25
C ARG A 31 4.48 -28.31 1.37
N ILE A 32 5.42 -29.24 1.50
CA ILE A 32 6.55 -29.14 2.42
C ILE A 32 7.81 -28.92 1.58
N SER A 33 8.54 -27.84 1.87
CA SER A 33 9.84 -27.52 1.26
C SER A 33 10.92 -27.50 2.34
N GLY A 34 12.06 -28.15 2.05
CA GLY A 34 13.26 -28.15 2.90
C GLY A 34 14.29 -27.08 2.53
N ASN A 35 14.05 -26.29 1.49
CA ASN A 35 15.01 -25.32 0.95
C ASN A 35 14.94 -23.93 1.63
N GLY A 36 14.24 -23.81 2.77
CA GLY A 36 14.02 -22.54 3.45
C GLY A 36 13.03 -21.63 2.73
N ASN A 37 13.13 -20.31 2.96
CA ASN A 37 12.20 -19.32 2.41
C ASN A 37 12.85 -18.46 1.30
N PRO A 38 12.83 -18.90 0.02
CA PRO A 38 13.34 -18.11 -1.10
C PRO A 38 12.55 -16.81 -1.31
N GLY A 39 11.34 -16.71 -0.77
CA GLY A 39 10.50 -15.53 -0.85
C GLY A 39 11.05 -14.30 -0.12
N ILE A 40 11.99 -14.47 0.83
CA ILE A 40 12.61 -13.34 1.54
C ILE A 40 13.30 -12.37 0.58
N ALA A 41 13.99 -12.88 -0.44
CA ALA A 41 14.65 -12.02 -1.43
C ALA A 41 13.61 -11.24 -2.27
N ALA A 42 12.53 -11.89 -2.68
CA ALA A 42 11.43 -11.24 -3.40
C ALA A 42 10.73 -10.19 -2.52
N LEU A 43 10.53 -10.47 -1.23
CA LEU A 43 9.99 -9.52 -0.26
C LEU A 43 10.90 -8.29 -0.11
N ALA A 44 12.20 -8.48 0.06
CA ALA A 44 13.14 -7.38 0.21
C ALA A 44 13.08 -6.42 -0.99
N ILE A 45 13.09 -6.98 -2.22
CA ILE A 45 12.98 -6.18 -3.44
C ILE A 45 11.58 -5.54 -3.55
N GLY A 46 10.51 -6.28 -3.23
CA GLY A 46 9.15 -5.75 -3.23
C GLY A 46 9.00 -4.54 -2.30
N TRP A 47 9.52 -4.61 -1.08
CA TRP A 47 9.51 -3.49 -0.13
C TRP A 47 10.30 -2.28 -0.63
N LEU A 48 11.46 -2.49 -1.26
CA LEU A 48 12.22 -1.40 -1.89
C LEU A 48 11.41 -0.74 -3.02
N LEU A 49 10.72 -1.53 -3.85
CA LEU A 49 9.85 -1.02 -4.91
C LEU A 49 8.64 -0.28 -4.36
N LEU A 50 8.07 -0.74 -3.25
CA LEU A 50 6.93 -0.09 -2.59
C LEU A 50 7.34 1.23 -1.95
N ALA A 51 8.49 1.27 -1.30
CA ALA A 51 9.07 2.50 -0.76
C ALA A 51 9.35 3.52 -1.89
N ALA A 52 9.94 3.06 -3.00
CA ALA A 52 10.17 3.91 -4.17
C ALA A 52 8.85 4.43 -4.76
N LEU A 53 7.84 3.57 -4.93
CA LEU A 53 6.51 3.97 -5.38
C LEU A 53 5.90 5.03 -4.46
N GLY A 54 5.90 4.79 -3.14
CA GLY A 54 5.38 5.73 -2.15
C GLY A 54 6.06 7.09 -2.21
N PHE A 55 7.39 7.10 -2.27
CA PHE A 55 8.18 8.33 -2.38
C PHE A 55 7.88 9.12 -3.65
N PHE A 56 7.92 8.47 -4.82
CA PHE A 56 7.63 9.13 -6.09
C PHE A 56 6.18 9.58 -6.17
N TYR A 57 5.24 8.77 -5.70
CA TYR A 57 3.83 9.11 -5.63
C TYR A 57 3.62 10.36 -4.76
N TRP A 58 4.21 10.39 -3.57
CA TRP A 58 4.11 11.52 -2.65
C TRP A 58 4.63 12.83 -3.25
N ILE A 59 5.80 12.81 -3.89
CA ILE A 59 6.36 13.99 -4.57
C ILE A 59 5.41 14.52 -5.66
N ARG A 60 4.71 13.62 -6.35
CA ARG A 60 3.77 14.03 -7.40
C ARG A 60 2.48 14.56 -6.83
N LEU A 61 1.95 13.91 -5.82
CA LEU A 61 0.80 14.39 -5.08
C LEU A 61 1.06 15.79 -4.53
N SER A 62 2.22 16.01 -3.91
CA SER A 62 2.63 17.28 -3.30
C SER A 62 2.91 18.42 -4.30
N ARG A 63 3.13 18.10 -5.58
CA ARG A 63 3.30 19.09 -6.65
C ARG A 63 2.06 19.27 -7.54
N TRP A 64 1.07 18.39 -7.43
CA TRP A 64 -0.14 18.47 -8.23
C TRP A 64 -1.01 19.65 -7.79
N LYS A 65 -1.10 20.68 -8.64
CA LYS A 65 -2.05 21.79 -8.49
C LYS A 65 -3.45 21.29 -8.81
N ARG A 66 -4.35 21.36 -7.83
CA ARG A 66 -5.74 20.88 -7.95
C ARG A 66 -6.68 21.71 -7.08
N SER A 67 -7.97 21.63 -7.39
CA SER A 67 -8.99 22.36 -6.65
C SER A 67 -9.25 21.74 -5.28
N ARG A 68 -9.77 22.54 -4.34
CA ARG A 68 -10.19 22.06 -3.02
C ARG A 68 -11.27 20.97 -3.09
N ARG A 69 -12.14 21.01 -4.11
CA ARG A 69 -13.13 19.95 -4.38
C ARG A 69 -12.46 18.65 -4.81
N THR A 70 -11.40 18.74 -5.61
CA THR A 70 -10.60 17.57 -6.00
C THR A 70 -9.90 16.97 -4.78
N ASP A 71 -9.34 17.81 -3.89
CA ASP A 71 -8.76 17.34 -2.62
C ASP A 71 -9.80 16.65 -1.74
N SER A 72 -11.00 17.23 -1.56
CA SER A 72 -12.03 16.60 -0.72
C SER A 72 -12.50 15.26 -1.29
N VAL A 73 -12.74 15.18 -2.61
CA VAL A 73 -13.14 13.92 -3.27
C VAL A 73 -12.03 12.88 -3.13
N LEU A 74 -10.77 13.26 -3.40
CA LEU A 74 -9.66 12.34 -3.27
C LEU A 74 -9.52 11.83 -1.84
N PHE A 75 -9.70 12.69 -0.84
CA PHE A 75 -9.66 12.30 0.57
C PHE A 75 -10.67 11.20 0.87
N PHE A 76 -11.96 11.43 0.60
CA PHE A 76 -13.01 10.46 0.90
C PHE A 76 -12.88 9.16 0.09
N VAL A 77 -12.52 9.24 -1.20
CA VAL A 77 -12.22 8.06 -2.01
C VAL A 77 -11.06 7.26 -1.41
N SER A 78 -10.01 7.94 -0.94
CA SER A 78 -8.84 7.29 -0.34
C SER A 78 -9.20 6.59 0.97
N ILE A 79 -10.05 7.19 1.81
CA ILE A 79 -10.57 6.54 3.01
C ILE A 79 -11.39 5.29 2.66
N GLY A 80 -12.24 5.36 1.63
CA GLY A 80 -13.01 4.21 1.15
C GLY A 80 -12.13 3.07 0.65
N VAL A 81 -11.12 3.38 -0.19
CA VAL A 81 -10.14 2.40 -0.69
C VAL A 81 -9.33 1.80 0.46
N LEU A 82 -8.91 2.60 1.44
CA LEU A 82 -8.19 2.10 2.61
C LEU A 82 -9.05 1.11 3.42
N GLY A 83 -10.31 1.46 3.68
CA GLY A 83 -11.25 0.57 4.37
C GLY A 83 -11.45 -0.76 3.62
N ALA A 84 -11.63 -0.70 2.30
CA ALA A 84 -11.74 -1.90 1.47
C ALA A 84 -10.46 -2.75 1.49
N ALA A 85 -9.29 -2.12 1.35
CA ALA A 85 -7.99 -2.80 1.37
C ALA A 85 -7.76 -3.51 2.72
N LEU A 86 -8.02 -2.84 3.85
CA LEU A 86 -7.88 -3.44 5.18
C LEU A 86 -8.84 -4.61 5.39
N ARG A 87 -10.08 -4.50 4.91
CA ARG A 87 -11.06 -5.59 5.01
C ARG A 87 -10.63 -6.81 4.19
N LEU A 88 -10.17 -6.59 2.96
CA LEU A 88 -9.71 -7.67 2.09
C LEU A 88 -8.42 -8.32 2.60
N GLU A 89 -7.50 -7.53 3.13
CA GLU A 89 -6.29 -8.03 3.79
C GLU A 89 -6.64 -8.91 4.98
N HIS A 90 -7.58 -8.47 5.83
CA HIS A 90 -8.03 -9.26 6.97
C HIS A 90 -8.64 -10.59 6.54
N LEU A 91 -9.47 -10.61 5.50
CA LEU A 91 -10.03 -11.85 4.96
C LEU A 91 -8.94 -12.77 4.40
N HIS A 92 -8.00 -12.21 3.64
CA HIS A 92 -6.88 -12.95 3.07
C HIS A 92 -6.00 -13.60 4.15
N ILE A 93 -5.67 -12.85 5.21
CA ILE A 93 -4.90 -13.36 6.34
C ILE A 93 -5.68 -14.45 7.08
N ALA A 94 -6.97 -14.23 7.34
CA ALA A 94 -7.81 -15.21 8.03
C ALA A 94 -7.88 -16.55 7.28
N GLU A 95 -8.11 -16.51 5.96
CA GLU A 95 -8.12 -17.71 5.11
C GLU A 95 -6.79 -18.47 5.13
N LEU A 96 -5.66 -17.74 5.10
CA LEU A 96 -4.36 -18.40 5.14
C LEU A 96 -4.05 -18.98 6.52
N LEU A 97 -4.41 -18.29 7.61
CA LEU A 97 -4.24 -18.79 8.97
C LEU A 97 -5.06 -20.06 9.20
N ASP A 98 -6.29 -20.10 8.70
CA ASP A 98 -7.13 -21.30 8.73
C ASP A 98 -6.46 -22.46 7.96
N ALA A 99 -5.96 -22.20 6.76
CA ALA A 99 -5.23 -23.19 5.96
C ALA A 99 -3.90 -23.65 6.61
N LEU A 100 -3.34 -22.88 7.54
CA LEU A 100 -2.11 -23.19 8.26
C LEU A 100 -2.37 -23.91 9.60
N GLY A 101 -3.63 -24.08 9.99
CA GLY A 101 -4.00 -24.69 11.27
C GLY A 101 -3.89 -23.75 12.47
N GLY A 102 -3.88 -22.42 12.23
CA GLY A 102 -3.79 -21.40 13.28
C GLY A 102 -2.62 -20.42 13.10
N GLY A 103 -2.47 -19.52 14.06
CA GLY A 103 -1.41 -18.51 14.12
C GLY A 103 -0.12 -19.00 14.77
N VAL A 104 0.84 -18.09 14.95
CA VAL A 104 2.17 -18.39 15.51
C VAL A 104 2.16 -18.88 16.96
N GLY A 105 1.03 -18.70 17.67
CA GLY A 105 0.83 -19.14 19.05
C GLY A 105 0.21 -20.52 19.18
N ASP A 106 -0.31 -21.08 18.09
CA ASP A 106 -0.99 -22.38 18.09
C ASP A 106 0.04 -23.49 17.86
N PRO A 107 0.22 -24.44 18.79
CA PRO A 107 1.22 -25.51 18.66
C PRO A 107 1.01 -26.40 17.43
N GLU A 108 -0.24 -26.52 16.98
CA GLU A 108 -0.64 -27.31 15.81
C GLU A 108 -0.46 -26.55 14.48
N SER A 109 -0.12 -25.25 14.54
CA SER A 109 0.07 -24.43 13.35
C SER A 109 1.39 -24.70 12.65
N ARG A 110 1.37 -24.71 11.33
CA ARG A 110 2.58 -24.80 10.47
C ARG A 110 3.51 -23.58 10.61
N ILE A 111 3.04 -22.51 11.24
CA ILE A 111 3.81 -21.28 11.48
C ILE A 111 4.13 -21.06 12.96
N TYR A 112 3.97 -22.09 13.80
CA TYR A 112 4.29 -22.00 15.22
C TYR A 112 5.70 -21.45 15.45
N ARG A 113 5.80 -20.41 16.29
CA ARG A 113 7.04 -19.67 16.66
C ARG A 113 7.75 -18.89 15.54
N PHE A 114 7.45 -19.15 14.27
CA PHE A 114 8.10 -18.47 13.15
C PHE A 114 7.04 -17.82 12.26
N GLY A 115 6.73 -16.55 12.53
CA GLY A 115 5.78 -15.78 11.70
C GLY A 115 6.43 -15.19 10.45
N PHE A 116 7.42 -14.31 10.63
CA PHE A 116 8.02 -13.54 9.53
C PHE A 116 8.98 -14.34 8.63
N LEU A 117 9.74 -15.27 9.21
CA LEU A 117 10.74 -16.05 8.46
C LEU A 117 10.13 -17.26 7.75
N ASN A 118 8.82 -17.45 7.85
CA ASN A 118 8.17 -18.64 7.38
C ASN A 118 7.85 -18.59 5.88
N GLN A 119 8.17 -19.67 5.19
CA GLN A 119 7.95 -19.80 3.74
C GLN A 119 6.48 -19.72 3.32
N TYR A 120 5.54 -19.94 4.24
CA TYR A 120 4.10 -19.88 3.96
C TYR A 120 3.51 -18.46 4.08
N THR A 121 4.22 -17.51 4.69
CA THR A 121 3.64 -16.22 5.13
C THR A 121 4.08 -15.03 4.30
N ASN A 122 4.87 -15.21 3.23
CA ASN A 122 5.39 -14.04 2.49
C ASN A 122 4.25 -13.15 1.95
N THR A 123 3.12 -13.72 1.52
CA THR A 123 1.96 -12.95 1.04
C THR A 123 1.26 -12.15 2.13
N PHE A 124 1.49 -12.43 3.43
CA PHE A 124 1.09 -11.54 4.53
C PHE A 124 1.84 -10.21 4.50
N TYR A 125 3.09 -10.24 4.04
CA TYR A 125 3.98 -9.09 4.12
C TYR A 125 4.08 -8.32 2.82
N TYR A 126 3.59 -8.88 1.71
CA TYR A 126 3.59 -8.21 0.43
C TYR A 126 2.50 -8.75 -0.49
N ASN A 127 1.46 -7.95 -0.70
CA ASN A 127 0.32 -8.28 -1.56
C ASN A 127 -0.31 -7.00 -2.15
N GLY A 128 -1.33 -7.19 -3.00
CA GLY A 128 -2.03 -6.08 -3.66
C GLY A 128 -2.80 -5.16 -2.70
N TYR A 129 -3.35 -5.69 -1.61
CA TYR A 129 -4.09 -4.91 -0.62
C TYR A 129 -3.15 -3.97 0.14
N LEU A 130 -1.94 -4.44 0.48
CA LEU A 130 -0.90 -3.60 1.08
C LEU A 130 -0.52 -2.42 0.18
N ILE A 131 -0.30 -2.66 -1.12
CA ILE A 131 0.03 -1.60 -2.09
C ILE A 131 -1.12 -0.58 -2.16
N ALA A 132 -2.37 -1.05 -2.25
CA ALA A 132 -3.55 -0.20 -2.26
C ALA A 132 -3.65 0.64 -0.99
N ALA A 133 -3.41 0.04 0.18
CA ALA A 133 -3.42 0.72 1.47
C ALA A 133 -2.37 1.83 1.54
N VAL A 134 -1.12 1.57 1.12
CA VAL A 134 -0.05 2.60 1.10
C VAL A 134 -0.44 3.78 0.22
N VAL A 135 -0.91 3.52 -1.01
CA VAL A 135 -1.34 4.60 -1.94
C VAL A 135 -2.53 5.37 -1.35
N ALA A 136 -3.50 4.68 -0.75
CA ALA A 136 -4.66 5.30 -0.12
C ALA A 136 -4.26 6.18 1.09
N ILE A 137 -3.37 5.71 1.96
CA ILE A 137 -2.86 6.48 3.10
C ILE A 137 -2.17 7.77 2.62
N LEU A 138 -1.24 7.66 1.68
CA LEU A 138 -0.55 8.83 1.14
C LEU A 138 -1.52 9.82 0.48
N SER A 139 -2.50 9.30 -0.25
CA SER A 139 -3.54 10.10 -0.89
C SER A 139 -4.40 10.84 0.14
N ALA A 140 -4.84 10.15 1.20
CA ALA A 140 -5.64 10.71 2.27
C ALA A 140 -4.86 11.79 3.04
N ILE A 141 -3.61 11.54 3.41
CA ILE A 141 -2.78 12.53 4.11
C ILE A 141 -2.55 13.76 3.22
N GLY A 142 -2.11 13.55 1.97
CA GLY A 142 -1.75 14.65 1.07
C GLY A 142 -2.95 15.49 0.62
N SER A 143 -4.13 14.89 0.49
CA SER A 143 -5.38 15.62 0.18
C SER A 143 -6.03 16.24 1.41
N GLY A 144 -6.04 15.53 2.54
CA GLY A 144 -6.61 16.00 3.80
C GLY A 144 -5.91 17.26 4.31
N THR A 145 -4.57 17.26 4.31
CA THR A 145 -3.77 18.42 4.74
C THR A 145 -4.08 19.68 3.92
N ARG A 146 -4.22 19.56 2.59
CA ARG A 146 -4.58 20.69 1.72
C ARG A 146 -6.04 21.10 1.82
N TRP A 147 -6.94 20.13 1.98
CA TRP A 147 -8.36 20.40 2.10
C TRP A 147 -8.70 21.14 3.40
N LEU A 148 -8.02 20.78 4.49
CA LEU A 148 -8.18 21.39 5.81
C LEU A 148 -7.39 22.69 5.98
N ALA A 149 -6.46 23.01 5.08
CA ALA A 149 -5.71 24.26 5.12
C ALA A 149 -6.66 25.48 5.11
N PRO A 150 -6.39 26.52 5.93
CA PRO A 150 -7.21 27.73 5.95
C PRO A 150 -7.34 28.36 4.56
N ARG A 151 -8.52 28.89 4.23
CA ARG A 151 -8.67 29.78 3.06
C ARG A 151 -7.83 31.01 3.33
N ASP A 152 -6.91 31.35 2.44
CA ASP A 152 -6.18 32.60 2.53
C ASP A 152 -7.17 33.76 2.34
N ARG A 153 -7.69 34.31 3.45
CA ARG A 153 -8.71 35.38 3.45
C ARG A 153 -8.10 36.76 3.15
N SER A 154 -6.77 36.83 3.13
CA SER A 154 -5.97 38.02 2.86
C SER A 154 -6.20 38.57 1.45
N ALA A 155 -6.33 37.70 0.44
CA ALA A 155 -6.64 38.11 -0.94
C ALA A 155 -8.07 38.64 -1.12
N ALA A 156 -9.04 38.11 -0.37
CA ALA A 156 -10.44 38.53 -0.45
C ALA A 156 -10.73 39.86 0.27
N LYS A 157 -9.91 40.22 1.28
CA LYS A 157 -10.01 41.54 1.93
C LYS A 157 -9.43 42.65 1.08
N ALA A 158 -8.37 42.39 0.31
CA ALA A 158 -7.72 43.41 -0.52
C ALA A 158 -8.58 43.88 -1.71
N SER A 159 -9.47 43.03 -2.25
CA SER A 159 -10.40 43.44 -3.31
C SER A 159 -11.56 44.30 -2.80
N ASN A 160 -12.01 44.08 -1.57
CA ASN A 160 -13.15 44.79 -0.99
C ASN A 160 -12.79 46.13 -0.33
N SER A 161 -11.50 46.45 -0.19
CA SER A 161 -11.02 47.74 0.29
C SER A 161 -10.62 48.70 -0.83
N ALA A 162 -10.79 48.29 -2.09
CA ALA A 162 -10.50 49.07 -3.28
C ALA A 162 -11.77 49.57 -4.01
N GLU A 163 -12.95 49.24 -3.48
CA GLU A 163 -14.25 49.83 -3.84
C GLU A 163 -14.68 50.83 -2.75
#